data_AF-A0A2W3YYS6-F1
#
_entry.id   AF-A0A2W3YYS6-F1
#
_cell.length_a   1.000
_cell.length_b   1.000
_cell.length_c   1.000
_cell.angle_alpha   90.00
_cell.angle_beta   90.00
_cell.angle_gamma   90.00
#
_symmetry.space_group_name_H-M   'P 1'
#
loop_
_entity.id
_entity.type
_entity.pdbx_description
1 polymer ?
#
loop_
_entity_poly.entity_id
_entity_poly.type
_entity_poly.pdbx_seq_one_letter_code
_entity_poly.pdbx_strand_id
1 'polypeptide(L)'
;MKRHLGIDLLRIVSMFMVVILHILGIGGILENVEYGSVNYVVFWGLETLCFVGVNCFALISGYLMIKAKWRLKKLIYLWFQVLFYSVFLSVGAELIIGAEPVVPINALFPVATKSYWFFTAYVGLFLFIPLLNKGIHQLTKAELRYGIGIIFLIGSISIFSSSDPFNLYKGYSMIWLIFMYVIGAYIKLHITIEELSVKKLMRSYLGVNALSILLIIMSTFNPIFNESKGENWFIDYVSPLILSSSICLFILFLKVETSNKVISKCVFSFSPFSFGVYLIHTHPIIFYFILKNYFVDLADTILIVSLMKVFAYGIFIYLVCTAIDFLRSTLFSFIKLDVLVSFIEKKIQSVIENRLKIN
;
A
#
# COMPACT_ATOMS: atom_id res chain seq x y z
N MET A 1 -11.20 -13.59 15.61
CA MET A 1 -10.44 -12.35 15.88
C MET A 1 -11.41 -11.19 15.82
N LYS A 2 -11.55 -10.42 16.91
CA LYS A 2 -12.45 -9.26 16.96
C LYS A 2 -11.92 -8.18 15.99
N ARG A 3 -12.82 -7.54 15.26
CA ARG A 3 -12.49 -6.47 14.30
C ARG A 3 -11.88 -5.28 15.05
N HIS A 4 -10.76 -4.75 14.56
CA HIS A 4 -10.00 -3.69 15.23
C HIS A 4 -10.22 -2.36 14.51
N LEU A 5 -10.81 -1.38 15.19
CA LEU A 5 -11.15 -0.07 14.61
C LEU A 5 -9.93 0.62 14.01
N GLY A 6 -8.86 0.76 14.79
CA GLY A 6 -7.63 1.40 14.35
C GLY A 6 -7.02 0.83 13.07
N ILE A 7 -7.06 -0.50 12.89
CA ILE A 7 -6.55 -1.15 11.68
C ILE A 7 -7.42 -0.83 10.46
N ASP A 8 -8.75 -0.80 10.64
CA ASP A 8 -9.66 -0.45 9.55
C ASP A 8 -9.59 1.03 9.18
N LEU A 9 -9.42 1.90 10.16
CA LEU A 9 -9.18 3.32 9.91
C LEU A 9 -7.84 3.50 9.17
N LEU A 10 -6.81 2.75 9.56
CA LEU A 10 -5.51 2.80 8.89
C LEU A 10 -5.62 2.37 7.43
N ARG A 11 -6.42 1.34 7.09
CA ARG A 11 -6.66 0.96 5.68
C ARG A 11 -7.24 2.11 4.86
N ILE A 12 -8.24 2.80 5.42
CA ILE A 12 -8.89 3.95 4.78
C ILE A 12 -7.86 5.07 4.57
N VAL A 13 -7.15 5.45 5.63
CA VAL A 13 -6.16 6.53 5.61
C VAL A 13 -5.00 6.20 4.69
N SER A 14 -4.43 4.99 4.76
CA SER A 14 -3.37 4.54 3.87
C SER A 14 -3.81 4.51 2.40
N MET A 15 -5.06 4.13 2.12
CA MET A 15 -5.56 4.18 0.75
C MET A 15 -5.70 5.62 0.26
N PHE A 16 -6.21 6.51 1.10
CA PHE A 16 -6.29 7.93 0.78
C PHE A 16 -4.90 8.54 0.54
N MET A 17 -3.92 8.22 1.39
CA MET A 17 -2.52 8.60 1.20
C MET A 17 -1.99 8.17 -0.18
N VAL A 18 -2.24 6.92 -0.59
CA VAL A 18 -1.82 6.44 -1.93
C VAL A 18 -2.51 7.21 -3.07
N VAL A 19 -3.78 7.61 -2.93
CA VAL A 19 -4.42 8.48 -3.93
C VAL A 19 -3.70 9.82 -4.01
N ILE A 20 -3.33 10.42 -2.88
CA ILE A 20 -2.54 11.66 -2.84
C ILE A 20 -1.18 11.46 -3.52
N LEU A 21 -0.47 10.34 -3.27
CA LEU A 21 0.80 10.03 -3.95
C LEU A 21 0.64 10.03 -5.47
N HIS A 22 -0.43 9.43 -5.99
CA HIS A 22 -0.65 9.38 -7.43
C HIS A 22 -1.09 10.73 -8.03
N ILE A 23 -1.74 11.60 -7.25
CA ILE A 23 -2.01 12.99 -7.65
C ILE A 23 -0.70 13.79 -7.70
N LEU A 24 0.16 13.64 -6.69
CA LEU A 24 1.42 14.37 -6.60
C LEU A 24 2.42 13.90 -7.66
N GLY A 25 2.71 12.60 -7.73
CA GLY A 25 3.66 12.01 -8.66
C GLY A 25 3.11 11.92 -10.08
N ILE A 26 2.27 10.92 -10.36
CA ILE A 26 1.77 10.63 -11.72
C ILE A 26 0.89 11.75 -12.26
N GLY A 27 0.17 12.45 -11.39
CA GLY A 27 -0.59 13.65 -11.73
C GLY A 27 0.28 14.82 -12.21
N GLY A 28 1.60 14.73 -12.05
CA GLY A 28 2.59 15.64 -12.64
C GLY A 28 3.00 16.81 -11.74
N ILE A 29 2.48 16.93 -10.52
CA ILE A 29 2.80 18.07 -9.63
C ILE A 29 4.29 18.03 -9.24
N LEU A 30 4.79 16.88 -8.80
CA LEU A 30 6.18 16.76 -8.31
C LEU A 30 7.22 16.96 -9.42
N GLU A 31 6.91 16.55 -10.66
CA GLU A 31 7.81 16.70 -11.80
C GLU A 31 7.84 18.12 -12.37
N ASN A 32 6.85 18.96 -12.06
CA ASN A 32 6.71 20.31 -12.64
C ASN A 32 6.82 21.43 -11.60
N VAL A 33 6.85 21.13 -10.31
CA VAL A 33 7.03 22.15 -9.27
C VAL A 33 8.44 22.70 -9.29
N GLU A 34 8.57 24.03 -9.29
CA GLU A 34 9.85 24.72 -9.32
C GLU A 34 10.78 24.23 -8.20
N TYR A 35 11.91 23.65 -8.59
CA TYR A 35 12.90 23.08 -7.68
C TYR A 35 13.35 24.11 -6.63
N GLY A 36 13.23 23.73 -5.37
CA GLY A 36 13.63 24.57 -4.24
C GLY A 36 12.67 25.67 -3.82
N SER A 37 11.55 25.84 -4.53
CA SER A 37 10.46 26.70 -4.08
C SER A 37 9.82 26.18 -2.77
N VAL A 38 9.02 27.03 -2.11
CA VAL A 38 8.20 26.60 -0.97
C VAL A 38 7.22 25.49 -1.39
N ASN A 39 6.67 25.58 -2.61
CA ASN A 39 5.79 24.56 -3.17
C ASN A 39 6.52 23.21 -3.27
N TYR A 40 7.77 23.20 -3.75
CA TYR A 40 8.58 21.98 -3.86
C TYR A 40 8.74 21.29 -2.50
N VAL A 41 9.17 22.02 -1.47
CA VAL A 41 9.37 21.46 -0.12
C VAL A 41 8.06 20.92 0.46
N VAL A 42 6.94 21.63 0.24
CA VAL A 42 5.64 21.24 0.78
C VAL A 42 5.05 20.04 0.05
N PHE A 43 5.12 19.98 -1.28
CA PHE A 43 4.61 18.82 -2.03
C PHE A 43 5.46 17.57 -1.80
N TRP A 44 6.79 17.67 -1.79
CA TRP A 44 7.65 16.53 -1.44
C TRP A 44 7.55 16.14 0.04
N GLY A 45 7.28 17.10 0.94
CA GLY A 45 6.93 16.82 2.33
C GLY A 45 5.61 16.06 2.46
N LEU A 46 4.59 16.46 1.71
CA LEU A 46 3.29 15.77 1.66
C LEU A 46 3.43 14.35 1.05
N GLU A 47 4.22 14.21 0.00
CA GLU A 47 4.60 12.93 -0.61
C GLU A 47 5.22 12.01 0.45
N THR A 48 6.23 12.49 1.17
CA THR A 48 6.90 11.75 2.26
C THR A 48 5.92 11.28 3.33
N LEU A 49 5.00 12.16 3.76
CA LEU A 49 3.98 11.83 4.76
C LEU A 49 2.99 10.77 4.26
N CYS A 50 2.70 10.72 2.97
CA CYS A 50 1.78 9.78 2.35
C CYS A 50 2.46 8.46 1.96
N PHE A 51 3.77 8.46 1.71
CA PHE A 51 4.53 7.30 1.21
C PHE A 51 4.42 6.09 2.17
N VAL A 52 4.29 6.35 3.47
CA VAL A 52 4.10 5.31 4.49
C VAL A 52 2.86 4.42 4.27
N GLY A 53 1.85 4.88 3.53
CA GLY A 53 0.57 4.19 3.35
C GLY A 53 0.72 2.77 2.79
N VAL A 54 1.62 2.57 1.82
CA VAL A 54 1.87 1.26 1.21
C VAL A 54 2.49 0.28 2.20
N ASN A 55 3.51 0.73 2.95
CA ASN A 55 4.12 -0.06 4.02
C ASN A 55 3.08 -0.44 5.09
N CYS A 56 2.17 0.47 5.45
CA CYS A 56 1.09 0.18 6.39
C CYS A 56 0.18 -0.98 5.93
N PHE A 57 -0.17 -1.10 4.65
CA PHE A 57 -0.94 -2.26 4.15
C PHE A 57 -0.21 -3.60 4.37
N ALA A 58 1.10 -3.61 4.19
CA ALA A 58 1.93 -4.80 4.38
C ALA A 58 2.15 -5.11 5.88
N LEU A 59 2.34 -4.10 6.72
CA LEU A 59 2.40 -4.24 8.19
C LEU A 59 1.09 -4.80 8.75
N ILE A 60 -0.06 -4.30 8.29
CA ILE A 60 -1.39 -4.84 8.65
C ILE A 60 -1.48 -6.33 8.29
N SER A 61 -0.94 -6.71 7.14
CA SER A 61 -0.92 -8.10 6.66
C SER A 61 -0.17 -9.01 7.63
N GLY A 62 1.05 -8.64 8.03
CA GLY A 62 1.84 -9.35 9.05
C GLY A 62 1.14 -9.44 10.40
N TYR A 63 0.66 -8.30 10.89
CA TYR A 63 0.05 -8.18 12.22
C TYR A 63 -1.21 -9.03 12.37
N LEU A 64 -2.07 -9.08 11.35
CA LEU A 64 -3.31 -9.86 11.40
C LEU A 64 -3.10 -11.33 11.05
N MET A 65 -2.23 -11.65 10.10
CA MET A 65 -2.15 -13.00 9.54
C MET A 65 -1.21 -13.94 10.30
N ILE A 66 -0.32 -13.44 11.15
CA ILE A 66 0.56 -14.28 11.98
C ILE A 66 -0.20 -15.20 12.96
N LYS A 67 -1.38 -14.77 13.45
CA LYS A 67 -2.27 -15.56 14.32
C LYS A 67 -3.52 -16.08 13.59
N ALA A 68 -3.69 -15.79 12.30
CA ALA A 68 -4.88 -16.21 11.55
C ALA A 68 -4.66 -17.55 10.85
N LYS A 69 -5.74 -18.32 10.69
CA LYS A 69 -5.73 -19.47 9.78
C LYS A 69 -5.63 -18.95 8.34
N TRP A 70 -4.58 -19.36 7.64
CA TRP A 70 -4.42 -19.11 6.22
C TRP A 70 -5.54 -19.82 5.44
N ARG A 71 -6.13 -19.11 4.46
CA ARG A 71 -7.24 -19.62 3.64
C ARG A 71 -7.07 -19.13 2.21
N LEU A 72 -6.87 -20.06 1.28
CA LEU A 72 -6.69 -19.76 -0.14
C LEU A 72 -7.91 -19.05 -0.74
N LYS A 73 -9.11 -19.28 -0.19
CA LYS A 73 -10.34 -18.56 -0.55
C LYS A 73 -10.14 -17.04 -0.61
N LYS A 74 -9.38 -16.46 0.33
CA LYS A 74 -9.15 -15.00 0.35
C LYS A 74 -8.41 -14.52 -0.90
N LEU A 75 -7.36 -15.24 -1.30
CA LEU A 75 -6.59 -14.90 -2.50
C LEU A 75 -7.43 -15.08 -3.76
N ILE A 76 -8.19 -16.19 -3.86
CA ILE A 76 -9.08 -16.43 -5.01
C ILE A 76 -10.13 -15.31 -5.12
N TYR A 77 -10.71 -14.87 -3.99
CA TYR A 77 -11.67 -13.77 -3.99
C TYR A 77 -11.05 -12.44 -4.46
N LEU A 78 -9.85 -12.10 -3.97
CA LEU A 78 -9.11 -10.92 -4.46
C LEU A 78 -8.80 -11.04 -5.95
N TRP A 79 -8.42 -12.23 -6.43
CA TRP A 79 -8.16 -12.48 -7.84
C TRP A 79 -9.39 -12.18 -8.71
N PHE A 80 -10.60 -12.61 -8.30
CA PHE A 80 -11.83 -12.26 -9.01
C PHE A 80 -12.11 -10.75 -9.01
N GLN A 81 -11.78 -10.02 -7.93
CA GLN A 81 -11.88 -8.56 -7.93
C GLN A 81 -10.93 -7.92 -8.93
N VAL A 82 -9.67 -8.37 -8.99
CA VAL A 82 -8.70 -7.85 -9.96
C VAL A 82 -9.14 -8.17 -11.39
N LEU A 83 -9.52 -9.41 -11.68
CA LEU A 83 -10.04 -9.79 -12.99
C LEU A 83 -11.27 -8.97 -13.38
N PHE A 84 -12.19 -8.73 -12.45
CA PHE A 84 -13.37 -7.91 -12.70
C PHE A 84 -12.96 -6.52 -13.19
N TYR A 85 -12.07 -5.82 -12.48
CA TYR A 85 -11.67 -4.49 -12.90
C TYR A 85 -10.78 -4.48 -14.15
N SER A 86 -9.83 -5.41 -14.26
CA SER A 86 -8.98 -5.54 -15.45
C SER A 86 -9.80 -5.77 -16.72
N VAL A 87 -10.83 -6.61 -16.68
CA VAL A 87 -11.69 -6.88 -17.84
C VAL A 87 -12.71 -5.77 -18.04
N PHE A 88 -13.47 -5.41 -16.99
CA PHE A 88 -14.56 -4.42 -17.09
C PHE A 88 -14.06 -3.04 -17.55
N LEU A 89 -12.95 -2.55 -16.98
CA LEU A 89 -12.42 -1.24 -17.35
C LEU A 89 -11.74 -1.26 -18.72
N SER A 90 -11.10 -2.37 -19.11
CA SER A 90 -10.54 -2.50 -20.47
C SER A 90 -11.65 -2.48 -21.53
N VAL A 91 -12.69 -3.30 -21.37
CA VAL A 91 -13.84 -3.32 -22.28
C VAL A 91 -14.58 -1.98 -22.29
N GLY A 92 -14.78 -1.36 -21.11
CA GLY A 92 -15.44 -0.06 -21.01
C GLY A 92 -14.66 1.04 -21.74
N ALA A 93 -13.34 1.03 -21.65
CA ALA A 93 -12.50 1.99 -22.35
C ALA A 93 -12.47 1.77 -23.87
N GLU A 94 -12.47 0.52 -24.33
CA GLU A 94 -12.59 0.19 -25.77
C GLU A 94 -13.86 0.79 -26.36
N LEU A 95 -15.01 0.63 -25.67
CA LEU A 95 -16.30 1.17 -26.12
C LEU A 95 -16.36 2.70 -26.17
N ILE A 96 -15.60 3.40 -25.31
CA ILE A 96 -15.63 4.86 -25.21
C ILE A 96 -14.58 5.52 -26.10
N ILE A 97 -13.38 4.91 -26.19
CA ILE A 97 -12.20 5.50 -26.84
C ILE A 97 -12.02 4.95 -28.28
N GLY A 98 -12.75 3.90 -28.67
CA GLY A 98 -12.69 3.33 -30.02
C GLY A 98 -11.42 2.53 -30.29
N ALA A 99 -10.74 2.06 -29.25
CA ALA A 99 -9.62 1.12 -29.38
C ALA A 99 -10.15 -0.27 -29.80
N GLU A 100 -9.43 -0.97 -30.68
CA GLU A 100 -9.83 -2.32 -31.12
C GLU A 100 -10.01 -3.27 -29.92
N PRO A 101 -11.00 -4.19 -29.99
CA PRO A 101 -11.36 -5.07 -28.89
C PRO A 101 -10.32 -6.17 -28.73
N VAL A 102 -9.20 -5.82 -28.11
CA VAL A 102 -8.23 -6.77 -27.63
C VAL A 102 -8.20 -6.56 -26.15
N VAL A 103 -9.07 -7.27 -25.41
CA VAL A 103 -8.81 -7.59 -24.01
C VAL A 103 -7.42 -8.20 -24.04
N PRO A 104 -6.37 -7.49 -23.61
CA PRO A 104 -5.04 -8.01 -23.78
C PRO A 104 -5.03 -9.33 -23.01
N ILE A 105 -4.41 -10.39 -23.53
CA ILE A 105 -4.20 -11.62 -22.73
C ILE A 105 -3.65 -11.24 -21.33
N ASN A 106 -2.90 -10.14 -21.28
CA ASN A 106 -2.40 -9.48 -20.09
C ASN A 106 -3.49 -9.11 -19.05
N ALA A 107 -4.69 -8.69 -19.46
CA ALA A 107 -5.80 -8.38 -18.56
C ALA A 107 -6.43 -9.64 -17.92
N LEU A 108 -6.27 -10.81 -18.53
CA LEU A 108 -6.67 -12.11 -17.95
C LEU A 108 -5.61 -12.66 -16.98
N PHE A 109 -4.37 -12.18 -17.08
CA PHE A 109 -3.26 -12.58 -16.20
C PHE A 109 -2.59 -11.37 -15.54
N PRO A 110 -3.32 -10.55 -14.76
CA PRO A 110 -2.84 -9.26 -14.24
C PRO A 110 -1.60 -9.37 -13.33
N VAL A 111 -1.36 -10.56 -12.76
CA VAL A 111 -0.16 -10.87 -11.98
C VAL A 111 1.04 -11.22 -12.85
N ALA A 112 0.83 -11.96 -13.96
CA ALA A 112 1.92 -12.30 -14.88
C ALA A 112 2.44 -11.05 -15.60
N THR A 113 1.57 -10.07 -15.80
CA THR A 113 1.85 -8.85 -16.56
C THR A 113 2.16 -7.64 -15.69
N LYS A 114 2.16 -7.81 -14.36
CA LYS A 114 2.40 -6.75 -13.38
C LYS A 114 1.50 -5.53 -13.56
N SER A 115 0.30 -5.71 -14.13
CA SER A 115 -0.66 -4.61 -14.34
C SER A 115 -1.03 -3.90 -13.03
N TYR A 116 -0.96 -4.62 -11.92
CA TYR A 116 -1.02 -4.07 -10.57
C TYR A 116 0.19 -4.56 -9.76
N TRP A 117 1.18 -3.69 -9.61
CA TRP A 117 2.45 -4.04 -8.96
C TRP A 117 2.24 -4.57 -7.52
N PHE A 118 1.39 -3.88 -6.73
CA PHE A 118 1.19 -4.22 -5.32
C PHE A 118 0.45 -5.54 -5.18
N PHE A 119 -0.59 -5.75 -5.99
CA PHE A 119 -1.32 -7.02 -6.00
C PHE A 119 -0.41 -8.18 -6.40
N THR A 120 0.44 -7.99 -7.41
CA THR A 120 1.41 -8.99 -7.86
C THR A 120 2.38 -9.38 -6.73
N ALA A 121 2.99 -8.39 -6.08
CA ALA A 121 3.87 -8.61 -4.93
C ALA A 121 3.14 -9.26 -3.75
N TYR A 122 1.88 -8.86 -3.50
CA TYR A 122 1.05 -9.40 -2.43
C TYR A 122 0.66 -10.85 -2.67
N VAL A 123 0.35 -11.27 -3.91
CA VAL A 123 0.10 -12.68 -4.24
C VAL A 123 1.31 -13.52 -3.85
N GLY A 124 2.51 -13.07 -4.20
CA GLY A 124 3.76 -13.72 -3.79
C GLY A 124 3.86 -13.85 -2.27
N LEU A 125 3.76 -12.75 -1.54
CA LEU A 125 3.72 -12.77 -0.06
C LEU A 125 2.68 -13.75 0.47
N PHE A 126 1.44 -13.69 -0.04
CA PHE A 126 0.31 -14.47 0.43
C PHE A 126 0.55 -15.97 0.34
N LEU A 127 1.21 -16.44 -0.72
CA LEU A 127 1.60 -17.83 -0.90
C LEU A 127 2.69 -18.27 0.11
N PHE A 128 3.59 -17.36 0.49
CA PHE A 128 4.62 -17.62 1.50
C PHE A 128 4.14 -17.55 2.95
N ILE A 129 2.98 -16.93 3.24
CA ILE A 129 2.46 -16.75 4.61
C ILE A 129 2.45 -18.03 5.46
N PRO A 130 2.00 -19.21 4.97
CA PRO A 130 2.01 -20.42 5.79
C PRO A 130 3.41 -20.82 6.27
N LEU A 131 4.42 -20.67 5.40
CA LEU A 131 5.81 -20.97 5.72
C LEU A 131 6.39 -19.91 6.66
N LEU A 132 6.15 -18.63 6.36
CA LEU A 132 6.55 -17.51 7.21
C LEU A 132 5.99 -17.65 8.62
N ASN A 133 4.70 -17.99 8.76
CA ASN A 133 4.07 -18.17 10.08
C ASN A 133 4.74 -19.30 10.86
N LYS A 134 4.97 -20.46 10.23
CA LYS A 134 5.64 -21.59 10.89
C LYS A 134 7.05 -21.21 11.35
N GLY A 135 7.83 -20.53 10.50
CA GLY A 135 9.18 -20.08 10.84
C GLY A 135 9.19 -19.04 11.96
N ILE A 136 8.38 -17.98 11.84
CA ILE A 136 8.31 -16.89 12.83
C ILE A 136 7.91 -17.41 14.21
N HIS A 137 6.99 -18.37 14.32
CA HIS A 137 6.59 -18.94 15.62
C HIS A 137 7.67 -19.78 16.31
N GLN A 138 8.71 -20.21 15.58
CA GLN A 138 9.85 -20.94 16.15
C GLN A 138 10.97 -20.00 16.62
N LEU A 139 10.97 -18.75 16.15
CA LEU A 139 11.98 -17.77 16.50
C LEU A 139 11.66 -17.12 17.85
N THR A 140 12.70 -16.94 18.66
CA THR A 140 12.66 -16.15 19.88
C THR A 140 12.46 -14.66 19.56
N LYS A 141 12.02 -13.89 20.57
CA LYS A 141 11.92 -12.43 20.47
C LYS A 141 13.24 -11.76 20.08
N ALA A 142 14.38 -12.33 20.50
CA ALA A 142 15.71 -11.82 20.19
C ALA A 142 16.07 -12.05 18.72
N GLU A 143 15.83 -13.24 18.19
CA GLU A 143 16.10 -13.58 16.78
C GLU A 143 15.21 -12.76 15.82
N LEU A 144 13.93 -12.57 16.13
CA LEU A 144 13.07 -11.71 15.33
C LEU A 144 13.53 -10.24 15.38
N ARG A 145 13.99 -9.76 16.54
CA ARG A 145 14.55 -8.40 16.65
C ARG A 145 15.83 -8.26 15.82
N TYR A 146 16.70 -9.26 15.82
CA TYR A 146 17.88 -9.31 14.97
C TYR A 146 17.49 -9.28 13.47
N GLY A 147 16.50 -10.07 13.06
CA GLY A 147 15.95 -10.04 11.71
C GLY A 147 15.41 -8.66 11.30
N ILE A 148 14.73 -7.94 12.21
CA ILE A 148 14.31 -6.56 11.97
C ILE A 148 15.53 -5.64 11.78
N GLY A 149 16.58 -5.81 12.58
CA GLY A 149 17.85 -5.09 12.38
C GLY A 149 18.46 -5.33 10.99
N ILE A 150 18.43 -6.59 10.51
CA ILE A 150 18.86 -6.93 9.15
C ILE A 150 18.00 -6.22 8.10
N ILE A 151 16.67 -6.19 8.26
CA ILE A 151 15.77 -5.49 7.33
C ILE A 151 16.14 -4.00 7.22
N PHE A 152 16.40 -3.33 8.34
CA PHE A 152 16.86 -1.93 8.36
C PHE A 152 18.22 -1.77 7.67
N LEU A 153 19.16 -2.68 7.91
CA LEU A 153 20.46 -2.67 7.26
C LEU A 153 20.34 -2.84 5.73
N ILE A 154 19.60 -3.86 5.26
CA ILE A 154 19.39 -4.13 3.83
C ILE A 154 18.68 -2.95 3.15
N GLY A 155 17.63 -2.40 3.79
CA GLY A 155 16.95 -1.21 3.29
C GLY A 155 17.89 -0.01 3.16
N SER A 156 18.73 0.23 4.18
CA SER A 156 19.75 1.29 4.15
C SER A 156 20.76 1.08 3.02
N ILE A 157 21.31 -0.12 2.87
CA ILE A 157 22.26 -0.43 1.78
C ILE A 157 21.59 -0.23 0.42
N SER A 158 20.31 -0.59 0.27
CA SER A 158 19.57 -0.41 -1.00
C SER A 158 19.37 1.07 -1.34
N ILE A 159 19.22 1.93 -0.33
CA ILE A 159 19.16 3.40 -0.49
C ILE A 159 20.53 3.97 -0.87
N PHE A 160 21.62 3.55 -0.20
CA PHE A 160 22.96 4.08 -0.44
C PHE A 160 23.68 3.45 -1.64
N SER A 161 23.27 2.28 -2.12
CA SER A 161 23.79 1.69 -3.37
C SER A 161 23.08 2.24 -4.60
N SER A 162 23.78 2.40 -5.72
CA SER A 162 23.18 2.76 -7.01
C SER A 162 22.67 1.56 -7.80
N SER A 163 23.05 0.34 -7.41
CA SER A 163 22.77 -0.90 -8.15
C SER A 163 21.60 -1.73 -7.61
N ASP A 164 20.95 -1.32 -6.51
CA ASP A 164 19.94 -2.11 -5.79
C ASP A 164 20.39 -3.58 -5.57
N PRO A 165 21.45 -3.81 -4.75
CA PRO A 165 22.16 -5.09 -4.69
C PRO A 165 21.28 -6.24 -4.17
N PHE A 166 20.15 -5.93 -3.54
CA PHE A 166 19.22 -6.90 -2.99
C PHE A 166 17.92 -6.99 -3.79
N ASN A 167 17.83 -6.31 -4.94
CA ASN A 167 16.65 -6.28 -5.80
C ASN A 167 15.36 -5.92 -5.04
N LEU A 168 15.44 -4.96 -4.12
CA LEU A 168 14.27 -4.51 -3.37
C LEU A 168 13.35 -3.62 -4.20
N TYR A 169 13.85 -3.11 -5.33
CA TYR A 169 13.17 -2.27 -6.30
C TYR A 169 12.49 -1.07 -5.65
N LYS A 170 13.24 -0.32 -4.83
CA LYS A 170 12.75 0.82 -4.02
C LYS A 170 11.60 0.46 -3.05
N GLY A 171 11.35 -0.84 -2.84
CA GLY A 171 10.28 -1.41 -2.03
C GLY A 171 9.05 -1.85 -2.82
N TYR A 172 9.05 -1.69 -4.14
CA TYR A 172 8.02 -2.19 -5.07
C TYR A 172 8.21 -3.70 -5.35
N SER A 173 8.49 -4.51 -4.32
CA SER A 173 8.84 -5.92 -4.48
C SER A 173 8.14 -6.82 -3.46
N MET A 174 7.95 -8.09 -3.83
CA MET A 174 7.45 -9.12 -2.92
C MET A 174 8.35 -9.26 -1.68
N ILE A 175 9.67 -9.19 -1.85
CA ILE A 175 10.65 -9.30 -0.76
C ILE A 175 10.41 -8.20 0.27
N TRP A 176 10.20 -6.96 -0.18
CA TRP A 176 9.89 -5.85 0.72
C TRP A 176 8.57 -6.05 1.48
N LEU A 177 7.53 -6.57 0.81
CA LEU A 177 6.28 -6.90 1.50
C LEU A 177 6.47 -8.02 2.55
N ILE A 178 7.36 -8.98 2.31
CA ILE A 178 7.74 -10.00 3.30
C ILE A 178 8.46 -9.34 4.49
N PHE A 179 9.34 -8.38 4.27
CA PHE A 179 9.99 -7.64 5.35
C PHE A 179 8.97 -6.90 6.22
N MET A 180 8.02 -6.20 5.60
CA MET A 180 6.93 -5.54 6.34
C MET A 180 6.04 -6.55 7.06
N TYR A 181 5.80 -7.72 6.47
CA TYR A 181 5.08 -8.81 7.13
C TYR A 181 5.76 -9.25 8.42
N VAL A 182 7.08 -9.47 8.39
CA VAL A 182 7.88 -9.87 9.56
C VAL A 182 7.81 -8.81 10.66
N ILE A 183 7.91 -7.53 10.32
CA ILE A 183 7.79 -6.42 11.29
C ILE A 183 6.38 -6.39 11.90
N GLY A 184 5.33 -6.48 11.07
CA GLY A 184 3.95 -6.53 11.56
C GLY A 184 3.69 -7.72 12.48
N ALA A 185 4.26 -8.89 12.14
CA ALA A 185 4.18 -10.10 12.95
C ALA A 185 4.91 -9.93 14.30
N TYR A 186 6.11 -9.35 14.30
CA TYR A 186 6.85 -9.03 15.53
C TYR A 186 6.06 -8.12 16.46
N ILE A 187 5.46 -7.05 15.92
CA ILE A 187 4.61 -6.14 16.69
C ILE A 187 3.44 -6.91 17.32
N LYS A 188 2.81 -7.84 16.59
CA LYS A 188 1.69 -8.63 17.12
C LYS A 188 2.09 -9.60 18.23
N LEU A 189 3.28 -10.20 18.12
CA LEU A 189 3.72 -11.27 19.02
C LEU A 189 4.40 -10.75 20.29
N HIS A 190 5.11 -9.62 20.21
CA HIS A 190 6.09 -9.26 21.23
C HIS A 190 5.99 -7.83 21.78
N ILE A 191 5.12 -7.00 21.22
CA ILE A 191 4.93 -5.61 21.65
C ILE A 191 3.58 -5.46 22.35
N THR A 192 3.63 -5.01 23.61
CA THR A 192 2.45 -4.62 24.38
C THR A 192 2.05 -3.19 23.99
N ILE A 193 1.02 -3.06 23.16
CA ILE A 193 0.63 -1.78 22.56
C ILE A 193 0.13 -0.79 23.63
N GLU A 194 -0.49 -1.31 24.69
CA GLU A 194 -1.08 -0.57 25.80
C GLU A 194 -0.02 0.23 26.57
N GLU A 195 1.16 -0.36 26.79
CA GLU A 195 2.29 0.24 27.51
C GLU A 195 2.99 1.37 26.75
N LEU A 196 2.78 1.47 25.43
CA LEU A 196 3.43 2.50 24.62
C LEU A 196 2.75 3.86 24.80
N SER A 197 3.55 4.89 25.06
CA SER A 197 3.07 6.27 25.18
C SER A 197 2.75 6.88 23.81
N VAL A 198 1.50 7.31 23.63
CA VAL A 198 1.06 8.05 22.42
C VAL A 198 1.93 9.30 22.20
N LYS A 199 2.24 10.06 23.26
CA LYS A 199 3.08 11.27 23.16
C LYS A 199 4.48 10.94 22.66
N LYS A 200 5.10 9.85 23.13
CA LYS A 200 6.43 9.42 22.65
C LYS A 200 6.36 8.99 21.18
N LEU A 201 5.37 8.16 20.82
CA LEU A 201 5.17 7.71 19.43
C LEU A 201 4.92 8.88 18.47
N MET A 202 4.07 9.84 18.86
CA MET A 202 3.82 11.05 18.07
C MET A 202 5.09 11.89 17.88
N ARG A 203 5.89 12.07 18.94
CA ARG A 203 7.18 12.77 18.82
C ARG A 203 8.15 12.04 17.90
N SER A 204 8.22 10.71 17.96
CA SER A 204 9.04 9.92 17.04
C SER A 204 8.55 10.03 15.61
N TYR A 205 7.24 9.92 15.37
CA TYR A 205 6.63 10.10 14.04
C TYR A 205 6.94 11.49 13.49
N LEU A 206 6.65 12.55 14.23
CA LEU A 206 6.90 13.93 13.81
C LEU A 206 8.40 14.20 13.62
N GLY A 207 9.26 13.68 14.50
CA GLY A 207 10.70 13.85 14.40
C GLY A 207 11.31 13.20 13.15
N VAL A 208 10.89 11.98 12.80
CA VAL A 208 11.38 11.29 11.59
C VAL A 208 10.90 11.98 10.32
N ASN A 209 9.65 12.45 10.27
CA ASN A 209 9.14 13.20 9.11
C ASN A 209 9.78 14.59 9.01
N ALA A 210 10.00 15.28 10.14
CA ALA A 210 10.72 16.56 10.17
C ALA A 210 12.17 16.39 9.68
N LEU A 211 12.85 15.31 10.05
CA LEU A 211 14.17 14.98 9.52
C LEU A 211 14.13 14.74 8.01
N SER A 212 13.11 14.03 7.51
CA SER A 212 12.95 13.78 6.07
C SER A 212 12.75 15.10 5.30
N ILE A 213 11.90 16.00 5.82
CA ILE A 213 11.68 17.34 5.24
C ILE A 213 12.97 18.18 5.31
N LEU A 214 13.71 18.11 6.42
CA LEU A 214 14.99 18.80 6.54
C LEU A 214 15.99 18.32 5.47
N LEU A 215 16.03 17.02 5.17
CA LEU A 215 16.87 16.48 4.10
C LEU A 215 16.43 16.95 2.71
N ILE A 216 15.13 17.13 2.47
CA ILE A 216 14.60 17.73 1.22
C ILE A 216 15.02 19.20 1.10
N ILE A 217 14.97 19.95 2.19
CA ILE A 217 15.46 21.34 2.23
C ILE A 217 16.98 21.36 1.99
N MET A 218 17.75 20.50 2.63
CA MET A 218 19.20 20.41 2.43
C MET A 218 19.57 20.02 1.00
N SER A 219 18.83 19.10 0.38
CA SER A 219 19.08 18.68 -1.01
C SER A 219 18.84 19.83 -1.99
N THR A 220 17.89 20.71 -1.68
CA THR A 220 17.63 21.94 -2.45
C THR A 220 18.86 22.86 -2.52
N PHE A 221 19.56 23.05 -1.40
CA PHE A 221 20.70 23.98 -1.31
C PHE A 221 22.05 23.34 -1.65
N ASN A 222 22.10 22.02 -1.85
CA ASN A 222 23.34 21.30 -2.11
C ASN A 222 23.16 20.35 -3.30
N PRO A 223 23.48 20.79 -4.53
CA PRO A 223 23.31 19.99 -5.75
C PRO A 223 24.00 18.62 -5.70
N ILE A 224 25.15 18.54 -5.01
CA ILE A 224 25.91 17.29 -4.79
C ILE A 224 25.04 16.20 -4.15
N PHE A 225 24.02 16.59 -3.38
CA PHE A 225 23.11 15.67 -2.69
C PHE A 225 22.24 14.85 -3.66
N ASN A 226 21.98 15.35 -4.87
CA ASN A 226 21.08 14.74 -5.86
C ASN A 226 21.81 14.28 -7.15
N GLU A 227 23.01 14.78 -7.43
CA GLU A 227 23.78 14.58 -8.67
C GLU A 227 23.94 13.11 -9.11
N SER A 228 23.96 12.15 -8.18
CA SER A 228 24.22 10.73 -8.49
C SER A 228 22.99 9.83 -8.52
N LYS A 229 21.85 10.28 -7.99
CA LYS A 229 20.67 9.40 -7.74
C LYS A 229 19.31 10.00 -8.07
N GLY A 230 19.28 11.24 -8.56
CA GLY A 230 18.05 11.99 -8.77
C GLY A 230 17.52 12.61 -7.48
N GLU A 231 16.41 13.33 -7.61
CA GLU A 231 15.83 14.10 -6.51
C GLU A 231 15.27 13.18 -5.41
N ASN A 232 15.55 13.55 -4.16
CA ASN A 232 14.96 12.94 -2.97
C ASN A 232 15.06 11.40 -2.92
N TRP A 233 16.16 10.82 -3.42
CA TRP A 233 16.42 9.36 -3.42
C TRP A 233 16.31 8.67 -2.04
N PHE A 234 16.33 9.43 -0.95
CA PHE A 234 16.24 8.95 0.44
C PHE A 234 14.81 8.77 0.96
N ILE A 235 13.77 9.06 0.16
CA ILE A 235 12.35 8.87 0.56
C ILE A 235 11.64 7.68 -0.12
N ASP A 236 12.40 6.74 -0.70
CA ASP A 236 11.85 5.46 -1.17
C ASP A 236 11.35 4.57 -0.01
N TYR A 237 10.51 3.56 -0.28
CA TYR A 237 9.85 2.76 0.79
C TYR A 237 10.85 2.01 1.66
N VAL A 238 12.00 1.63 1.06
CA VAL A 238 13.12 0.94 1.71
C VAL A 238 13.91 1.83 2.65
N SER A 239 13.68 3.15 2.61
CA SER A 239 14.33 4.13 3.47
C SER A 239 14.07 3.84 4.95
N PRO A 240 15.11 3.85 5.80
CA PRO A 240 14.93 3.79 7.26
C PRO A 240 14.01 4.88 7.80
N LEU A 241 13.96 6.04 7.14
CA LEU A 241 13.07 7.15 7.52
C LEU A 241 11.60 6.78 7.24
N ILE A 242 11.30 6.37 6.01
CA ILE A 242 9.94 5.96 5.63
C ILE A 242 9.50 4.71 6.42
N LEU A 243 10.39 3.74 6.61
CA LEU A 243 10.13 2.55 7.41
C LEU A 243 9.80 2.91 8.87
N SER A 244 10.63 3.74 9.50
CA SER A 244 10.39 4.18 10.89
C SER A 244 9.10 4.98 11.02
N SER A 245 8.83 5.87 10.07
CA SER A 245 7.58 6.65 9.99
C SER A 245 6.36 5.73 9.85
N SER A 246 6.44 4.71 8.98
CA SER A 246 5.39 3.71 8.77
C SER A 246 5.11 2.89 10.02
N ILE A 247 6.14 2.46 10.75
CA ILE A 247 6.00 1.71 12.01
C ILE A 247 5.35 2.58 13.09
N CYS A 248 5.79 3.84 13.23
CA CYS A 248 5.20 4.77 14.19
C CYS A 248 3.73 5.03 13.88
N LEU A 249 3.39 5.33 12.63
CA LEU A 249 2.01 5.55 12.19
C LEU A 249 1.16 4.30 12.44
N PHE A 250 1.65 3.12 12.06
CA PHE A 250 0.96 1.86 12.29
C PHE A 250 0.62 1.64 13.78
N ILE A 251 1.59 1.82 14.68
CA ILE A 251 1.38 1.65 16.12
C ILE A 251 0.43 2.72 16.69
N LEU A 252 0.53 3.98 16.22
CA LEU A 252 -0.40 5.04 16.62
C LEU A 252 -1.84 4.65 16.29
N PHE A 253 -2.08 4.09 15.10
CA PHE A 253 -3.41 3.60 14.71
C PHE A 253 -3.84 2.37 15.50
N LEU A 254 -2.93 1.49 15.92
CA LEU A 254 -3.30 0.41 16.86
C LEU A 254 -3.82 0.93 18.21
N LYS A 255 -3.45 2.15 18.61
CA LYS A 255 -3.97 2.80 19.83
C LYS A 255 -5.26 3.58 19.62
N VAL A 256 -5.78 3.66 18.38
CA VAL A 256 -7.04 4.36 18.10
C VAL A 256 -8.21 3.51 18.55
N GLU A 257 -8.90 4.01 19.57
CA GLU A 257 -10.15 3.48 20.09
C GLU A 257 -11.20 4.58 20.14
N THR A 258 -12.46 4.22 19.91
CA THR A 258 -13.58 5.15 20.08
C THR A 258 -14.78 4.43 20.68
N SER A 259 -15.48 5.10 21.59
CA SER A 259 -16.78 4.67 22.10
C SER A 259 -17.93 5.05 21.16
N ASN A 260 -17.67 5.93 20.17
CA ASN A 260 -18.68 6.41 19.24
C ASN A 260 -19.05 5.31 18.22
N LYS A 261 -20.27 4.78 18.35
CA LYS A 261 -20.80 3.71 17.48
C LYS A 261 -20.98 4.17 16.03
N VAL A 262 -21.30 5.44 15.79
CA VAL A 262 -21.48 5.99 14.44
C VAL A 262 -20.15 6.01 13.70
N ILE A 263 -19.11 6.59 14.33
CA ILE A 263 -17.75 6.61 13.76
C ILE A 263 -17.26 5.19 13.49
N SER A 264 -17.43 4.29 14.47
CA SER A 264 -17.03 2.89 14.30
C SER A 264 -17.75 2.22 13.13
N LYS A 265 -19.06 2.43 13.00
CA LYS A 265 -19.86 1.90 11.89
C LYS A 265 -19.39 2.45 10.54
N CYS A 266 -19.10 3.75 10.46
CA CYS A 266 -18.58 4.37 9.23
C CYS A 266 -17.24 3.74 8.83
N VAL A 267 -16.26 3.70 9.73
CA VAL A 267 -14.93 3.10 9.46
C VAL A 267 -15.07 1.64 9.03
N PHE A 268 -15.93 0.89 9.71
CA PHE A 268 -16.17 -0.51 9.38
C PHE A 268 -16.88 -0.71 8.04
N SER A 269 -17.66 0.26 7.60
CA SER A 269 -18.36 0.19 6.31
C SER A 269 -17.45 0.57 5.16
N PHE A 270 -16.56 1.56 5.33
CA PHE A 270 -15.68 2.04 4.26
C PHE A 270 -14.41 1.20 4.07
N SER A 271 -13.81 0.69 5.15
CA SER A 271 -12.54 -0.05 5.11
C SER A 271 -12.46 -1.16 4.04
N PRO A 272 -13.50 -2.02 3.86
CA PRO A 272 -13.48 -3.08 2.85
C PRO A 272 -13.27 -2.63 1.40
N PHE A 273 -13.63 -1.39 1.06
CA PHE A 273 -13.55 -0.86 -0.31
C PHE A 273 -12.15 -0.33 -0.67
N SER A 274 -11.23 -0.23 0.30
CA SER A 274 -9.89 0.31 0.08
C SER A 274 -9.17 -0.39 -1.08
N PHE A 275 -9.22 -1.72 -1.15
CA PHE A 275 -8.57 -2.45 -2.25
C PHE A 275 -9.24 -2.19 -3.62
N GLY A 276 -10.56 -2.01 -3.65
CA GLY A 276 -11.25 -1.61 -4.88
C GLY A 276 -10.85 -0.21 -5.35
N VAL A 277 -10.70 0.73 -4.42
CA VAL A 277 -10.16 2.06 -4.73
C VAL A 277 -8.82 1.93 -5.43
N TYR A 278 -7.88 1.17 -4.86
CA TYR A 278 -6.58 0.86 -5.49
C TYR A 278 -6.75 0.36 -6.93
N LEU A 279 -7.54 -0.69 -7.15
CA LEU A 279 -7.67 -1.30 -8.47
C LEU A 279 -8.25 -0.37 -9.53
N ILE A 280 -9.19 0.49 -9.14
CA ILE A 280 -9.85 1.42 -10.08
C ILE A 280 -8.87 2.53 -10.46
N HIS A 281 -8.42 3.36 -9.51
CA HIS A 281 -7.63 4.55 -9.86
C HIS A 281 -6.24 4.23 -10.40
N THR A 282 -5.71 3.03 -10.12
CA THR A 282 -4.44 2.54 -10.69
C THR A 282 -4.60 1.66 -11.92
N HIS A 283 -5.83 1.44 -12.40
CA HIS A 283 -6.03 0.73 -13.65
C HIS A 283 -5.25 1.46 -14.77
N PRO A 284 -4.48 0.76 -15.62
CA PRO A 284 -3.59 1.40 -16.59
C PRO A 284 -4.25 2.49 -17.43
N ILE A 285 -5.51 2.28 -17.83
CA ILE A 285 -6.27 3.26 -18.61
C ILE A 285 -6.52 4.55 -17.82
N ILE A 286 -6.98 4.44 -16.57
CA ILE A 286 -7.19 5.61 -15.71
C ILE A 286 -5.85 6.25 -15.38
N PHE A 287 -4.85 5.44 -15.03
CA PHE A 287 -3.56 5.91 -14.59
C PHE A 287 -2.80 6.69 -15.68
N TYR A 288 -2.81 6.19 -16.92
CA TYR A 288 -2.02 6.78 -18.02
C TYR A 288 -2.80 7.74 -18.91
N PHE A 289 -4.13 7.60 -19.04
CA PHE A 289 -4.92 8.47 -19.91
C PHE A 289 -5.75 9.52 -19.17
N ILE A 290 -6.07 9.30 -17.89
CA ILE A 290 -6.86 10.25 -17.09
C ILE A 290 -5.99 10.98 -16.10
N LEU A 291 -5.18 10.26 -15.32
CA LEU A 291 -4.45 10.84 -14.20
C LEU A 291 -3.13 11.48 -14.62
N LYS A 292 -2.42 10.87 -15.56
CA LYS A 292 -1.08 11.31 -15.98
C LYS A 292 -1.08 12.78 -16.39
N ASN A 293 -0.26 13.59 -15.71
CA ASN A 293 -0.09 15.03 -15.94
C ASN A 293 -1.37 15.89 -15.82
N TYR A 294 -2.47 15.34 -15.29
CA TYR A 294 -3.73 16.09 -15.19
C TYR A 294 -3.67 17.25 -14.18
N PHE A 295 -2.73 17.22 -13.24
CA PHE A 295 -2.62 18.17 -12.15
C PHE A 295 -1.39 19.08 -12.26
N VAL A 296 -0.73 19.14 -13.42
CA VAL A 296 0.47 19.97 -13.65
C VAL A 296 0.22 21.43 -13.28
N ASP A 297 -0.95 21.99 -13.61
CA ASP A 297 -1.33 23.37 -13.32
C ASP A 297 -1.29 23.73 -11.82
N LEU A 298 -1.35 22.73 -10.93
CA LEU A 298 -1.28 22.93 -9.47
C LEU A 298 0.14 23.17 -8.96
N ALA A 299 1.16 22.83 -9.75
CA ALA A 299 2.57 23.00 -9.39
C ALA A 299 2.91 24.49 -9.16
N ASP A 300 2.43 25.36 -10.05
CA ASP A 300 2.75 26.80 -10.07
C ASP A 300 1.63 27.69 -9.50
N THR A 301 0.54 27.09 -9.02
CA THR A 301 -0.55 27.82 -8.37
C THR A 301 -0.18 28.20 -6.92
N ILE A 302 -0.86 29.22 -6.37
CA ILE A 302 -0.76 29.62 -4.96
C ILE A 302 -0.90 28.39 -4.05
N LEU A 303 0.11 28.14 -3.21
CA LEU A 303 0.25 26.92 -2.41
C LEU A 303 -1.02 26.46 -1.69
N ILE A 304 -1.70 27.37 -0.97
CA ILE A 304 -2.90 27.00 -0.22
C ILE A 304 -4.04 26.55 -1.13
N VAL A 305 -4.16 27.17 -2.31
CA VAL A 305 -5.15 26.79 -3.33
C VAL A 305 -4.79 25.43 -3.91
N SER A 306 -3.51 25.19 -4.23
CA SER A 306 -3.05 23.90 -4.71
C SER A 306 -3.30 22.79 -3.71
N LEU A 307 -2.97 22.99 -2.43
CA LEU A 307 -3.23 22.00 -1.38
C LEU A 307 -4.72 21.70 -1.22
N MET A 308 -5.57 22.73 -1.17
CA MET A 308 -7.03 22.53 -1.11
C MET A 308 -7.53 21.72 -2.30
N LYS A 309 -7.06 22.02 -3.52
CA LYS A 309 -7.42 21.27 -4.73
C LYS A 309 -6.91 19.83 -4.67
N VAL A 310 -5.66 19.58 -4.28
CA VAL A 310 -5.09 18.22 -4.13
C VAL A 310 -5.95 17.37 -3.18
N PHE A 311 -6.29 17.90 -2.01
CA PHE A 311 -7.16 17.17 -1.06
C PHE A 311 -8.59 17.01 -1.58
N ALA A 312 -9.17 18.03 -2.23
CA ALA A 312 -10.51 17.95 -2.80
C ALA A 312 -10.59 16.88 -3.90
N TYR A 313 -9.64 16.85 -4.83
CA TYR A 313 -9.54 15.82 -5.86
C TYR A 313 -9.26 14.44 -5.26
N GLY A 314 -8.39 14.35 -4.25
CA GLY A 314 -8.15 13.10 -3.54
C GLY A 314 -9.43 12.53 -2.90
N ILE A 315 -10.21 13.39 -2.23
CA ILE A 315 -11.50 12.99 -1.63
C ILE A 315 -12.47 12.56 -2.72
N PHE A 316 -12.56 13.33 -3.80
CA PHE A 316 -13.42 13.02 -4.94
C PHE A 316 -13.09 11.65 -5.55
N ILE A 317 -11.82 11.40 -5.91
CA ILE A 317 -11.36 10.12 -6.46
C ILE A 317 -11.64 8.98 -5.49
N TYR A 318 -11.32 9.15 -4.20
CA TYR A 318 -11.57 8.12 -3.19
C TYR A 318 -13.05 7.77 -3.08
N LEU A 319 -13.94 8.76 -3.03
CA LEU A 319 -15.39 8.56 -2.89
C LEU A 319 -15.99 7.95 -4.16
N VAL A 320 -15.62 8.43 -5.35
CA VAL A 320 -16.08 7.88 -6.63
C VAL A 320 -15.67 6.42 -6.76
N CYS A 321 -14.40 6.10 -6.52
CA CYS A 321 -13.92 4.72 -6.59
C CYS A 321 -14.58 3.82 -5.53
N THR A 322 -14.81 4.35 -4.31
CA THR A 322 -15.55 3.63 -3.26
C THR A 322 -16.99 3.34 -3.68
N ALA A 323 -17.67 4.29 -4.31
CA ALA A 323 -19.03 4.10 -4.80
C ALA A 323 -19.10 3.04 -5.91
N ILE A 324 -18.13 3.05 -6.84
CA ILE A 324 -18.01 2.01 -7.88
C ILE A 324 -17.75 0.64 -7.23
N ASP A 325 -16.84 0.55 -6.25
CA ASP A 325 -16.55 -0.72 -5.58
C ASP A 325 -17.68 -1.24 -4.71
N PHE A 326 -18.50 -0.34 -4.16
CA PHE A 326 -19.75 -0.68 -3.51
C PHE A 326 -20.69 -1.41 -4.48
N LEU A 327 -20.91 -0.86 -5.69
CA LEU A 327 -21.75 -1.50 -6.72
C LEU A 327 -21.23 -2.89 -7.10
N ARG A 328 -19.91 -3.03 -7.32
CA ARG A 328 -19.28 -4.35 -7.55
C ARG A 328 -19.53 -5.29 -6.37
N SER A 329 -19.39 -4.81 -5.14
CA SER A 329 -19.58 -5.65 -3.95
C SER A 329 -21.01 -6.20 -3.86
N THR A 330 -22.01 -5.40 -4.21
CA THR A 330 -23.41 -5.80 -4.29
C THR A 330 -23.61 -6.84 -5.39
N LEU A 331 -23.02 -6.63 -6.57
CA LEU A 331 -23.06 -7.60 -7.67
C LEU A 331 -22.45 -8.95 -7.26
N PHE A 332 -21.29 -8.94 -6.62
CA PHE A 332 -20.59 -10.16 -6.16
C PHE A 332 -21.40 -10.93 -5.11
N SER A 333 -22.10 -10.20 -4.24
CA SER A 333 -23.02 -10.79 -3.28
C SER A 333 -24.23 -11.43 -3.98
N PHE A 334 -24.81 -10.75 -4.97
CA PHE A 334 -25.95 -11.23 -5.75
C PHE A 334 -25.64 -12.53 -6.50
N ILE A 335 -24.49 -12.61 -7.19
CA ILE A 335 -24.05 -13.83 -7.88
C ILE A 335 -23.48 -14.90 -6.94
N LYS A 336 -23.50 -14.66 -5.61
CA LYS A 336 -22.98 -15.55 -4.57
C LYS A 336 -21.54 -15.98 -4.83
N LEU A 337 -20.67 -15.04 -5.25
CA LEU A 337 -19.27 -15.33 -5.56
C LEU A 337 -18.56 -16.05 -4.41
N ASP A 338 -18.90 -15.72 -3.16
CA ASP A 338 -18.40 -16.40 -1.97
C ASP A 338 -18.58 -17.92 -1.96
N VAL A 339 -19.71 -18.41 -2.50
CA VAL A 339 -20.02 -19.84 -2.60
C VAL A 339 -19.13 -20.48 -3.67
N LEU A 340 -19.01 -19.84 -4.83
CA LEU A 340 -18.15 -20.30 -5.92
C LEU A 340 -16.68 -20.40 -5.47
N VAL A 341 -16.17 -19.36 -4.83
CA VAL A 341 -14.78 -19.30 -4.35
C VAL A 341 -14.54 -20.37 -3.27
N SER A 342 -15.51 -20.59 -2.37
CA SER A 342 -15.45 -21.69 -1.39
C SER A 342 -15.44 -23.07 -2.04
N PHE A 343 -16.20 -23.26 -3.13
CA PHE A 343 -16.20 -24.51 -3.89
C PHE A 343 -14.84 -24.75 -4.57
N ILE A 344 -14.27 -23.73 -5.21
CA ILE A 344 -12.96 -23.80 -5.86
C ILE A 344 -11.86 -24.13 -4.84
N GLU A 345 -11.84 -23.46 -3.68
CA GLU A 345 -10.87 -23.75 -2.61
C GLU A 345 -10.91 -25.23 -2.18
N LYS A 346 -12.10 -25.78 -1.93
CA LYS A 346 -12.26 -27.19 -1.54
C LYS A 346 -11.73 -28.14 -2.60
N LYS A 347 -12.00 -27.87 -3.89
CA LYS A 347 -11.54 -28.70 -4.99
C LYS A 347 -10.01 -28.69 -5.11
N ILE A 348 -9.39 -27.51 -4.97
CA ILE A 348 -7.92 -27.39 -4.97
C ILE A 348 -7.31 -28.15 -3.78
N GLN A 349 -7.87 -27.98 -2.58
CA GLN A 349 -7.39 -28.69 -1.38
C GLN A 349 -7.48 -30.21 -1.53
N SER A 350 -8.60 -30.72 -2.04
CA SER A 350 -8.78 -32.15 -2.32
C SER A 350 -7.73 -32.70 -3.28
N VAL A 351 -7.41 -31.96 -4.36
CA VAL A 351 -6.37 -32.37 -5.32
C VAL A 351 -4.98 -32.41 -4.67
N ILE A 352 -4.65 -31.41 -3.85
CA ILE A 352 -3.36 -31.37 -3.14
C ILE A 352 -3.25 -32.52 -2.14
N GLU A 353 -4.28 -32.74 -1.33
CA GLU A 353 -4.30 -33.83 -0.33
C GLU A 353 -4.21 -35.20 -0.99
N ASN A 354 -4.91 -35.41 -2.11
CA ASN A 354 -4.85 -36.67 -2.83
C ASN A 354 -3.45 -36.93 -3.41
N ARG A 355 -2.75 -35.89 -3.92
CA ARG A 355 -1.38 -36.04 -4.42
C ARG A 355 -0.34 -36.26 -3.33
N LEU A 356 -0.51 -35.64 -2.16
CA LEU A 356 0.38 -35.83 -1.00
C LEU A 356 0.21 -37.18 -0.30
N LYS A 357 -0.90 -37.90 -0.52
CA LYS A 357 -1.12 -39.26 -0.03
C LYS A 357 -0.55 -40.36 -0.95
N ILE A 358 -0.19 -40.00 -2.19
CA ILE A 358 0.34 -40.93 -3.20
C ILE A 358 1.88 -40.98 -3.14
N ASN A 359 2.51 -40.02 -2.46
CA ASN A 359 3.92 -40.04 -2.08
C ASN A 359 4.04 -40.35 -0.58
#